data_AF-A0A7W8DTF7-F1
#
_entry.id   AF-A0A7W8DTF7-F1
#
_cell.length_a   1.000
_cell.length_b   1.000
_cell.length_c   1.000
_cell.angle_alpha   90.00
_cell.angle_beta   90.00
_cell.angle_gamma   90.00
#
_symmetry.space_group_name_H-M   'P 1'
#
loop_
_entity.id
_entity.type
_entity.pdbx_description
1 polymer ?
#
loop_
_entity_poly.entity_id
_entity_poly.type
_entity_poly.pdbx_seq_one_letter_code
_entity_poly.pdbx_strand_id
1 'polypeptide(L)'
;MITEIDVDGVGIMRHLNNWQVMAIRKMANSKRRSIAELAFGLGMTVRQFQDLSVSHQNAAREAHKRLYSPEAFSPPKPENAPMRLPRPYERVPENKMAALGAELLQVKRKLPHGHFRLWVEEKSGISYSQAQRFMRMAKEAKAA
;
A
#
# COMPACT_ATOMS: atom_id res chain seq x y z
N MET A 1 -0.47 12.73 1.43
CA MET A 1 0.46 12.33 2.50
C MET A 1 -0.21 12.69 3.81
N ILE A 2 -0.47 11.69 4.66
CA ILE A 2 -1.09 11.91 5.97
C ILE A 2 0.04 12.20 6.96
N THR A 3 -0.05 13.31 7.68
CA THR A 3 0.97 13.72 8.67
C THR A 3 0.44 13.73 10.10
N GLU A 4 -0.88 13.77 10.27
CA GLU A 4 -1.57 13.84 11.55
C GLU A 4 -2.83 12.97 11.50
N ILE A 5 -3.13 12.27 12.60
CA ILE A 5 -4.35 11.46 12.75
C ILE A 5 -4.97 11.81 14.09
N ASP A 6 -6.22 12.25 14.09
CA ASP A 6 -6.97 12.47 15.31
C ASP A 6 -7.35 11.13 15.95
N VAL A 7 -7.04 10.99 17.24
CA VAL A 7 -7.35 9.82 18.06
C VAL A 7 -8.38 10.26 19.09
N ASP A 8 -9.62 9.80 18.90
CA ASP A 8 -10.75 10.17 19.74
C ASP A 8 -10.44 9.97 21.23
N GLY A 9 -10.69 11.01 22.02
CA GLY A 9 -10.43 11.03 23.46
C GLY A 9 -8.95 11.01 23.90
N VAL A 10 -7.98 11.05 22.98
CA VAL A 10 -6.54 10.99 23.30
C VAL A 10 -5.75 12.17 22.73
N GLY A 11 -6.12 12.65 21.54
CA GLY A 11 -5.49 13.78 20.86
C GLY A 11 -4.89 13.42 19.50
N ILE A 12 -4.07 14.32 18.95
CA ILE A 12 -3.56 14.21 17.59
C ILE A 12 -2.24 13.43 17.58
N MET A 13 -2.22 12.29 16.90
CA MET A 13 -1.02 11.50 16.63
C MET A 13 -0.23 12.12 15.47
N ARG A 14 1.04 12.46 15.72
CA ARG A 14 1.95 13.09 14.76
C ARG A 14 3.22 12.27 14.55
N HIS A 15 3.95 12.58 13.47
CA HIS A 15 5.29 12.08 13.28
C HIS A 15 6.25 12.64 14.34
N LEU A 16 7.13 11.79 14.83
CA LEU A 16 8.19 12.17 15.75
C LEU A 16 9.19 13.11 15.08
N ASN A 17 9.61 14.13 15.82
CA ASN A 17 10.72 14.98 15.41
C ASN A 17 12.07 14.30 15.69
N ASN A 18 13.14 14.85 15.10
CA ASN A 18 14.48 14.27 15.20
C ASN A 18 14.97 14.19 16.66
N TRP A 19 14.64 15.17 17.50
CA TRP A 19 15.03 15.18 18.90
C TRP A 19 14.35 14.05 19.70
N GLN A 20 13.05 13.83 19.49
CA GLN A 20 12.29 12.73 20.10
C GLN A 20 12.87 11.38 19.68
N VAL A 21 13.17 11.19 18.38
CA VAL A 21 13.81 9.96 17.89
C VAL A 21 15.15 9.71 18.59
N MET A 22 15.98 10.73 18.75
CA MET A 22 17.27 10.59 19.45
C MET A 22 17.09 10.30 20.94
N ALA A 23 16.10 10.90 21.59
CA ALA A 23 15.77 10.61 22.99
C ALA A 23 15.33 9.15 23.18
N ILE A 24 14.48 8.63 22.29
CA ILE A 24 14.03 7.23 22.30
C ILE A 24 15.22 6.28 22.09
N ARG A 25 16.10 6.56 21.13
CA ARG A 25 17.29 5.73 20.84
C ARG A 25 18.23 5.57 22.03
N LYS A 26 18.32 6.58 22.90
CA LYS A 26 19.13 6.53 24.13
C LYS A 26 18.51 5.68 25.25
N MET A 27 17.24 5.27 25.14
CA MET A 27 16.59 4.45 26.16
C MET A 27 17.03 2.98 26.07
N ALA A 28 17.53 2.43 27.18
CA ALA A 28 18.03 1.05 27.24
C ALA A 28 16.92 -0.01 26.98
N ASN A 29 15.71 0.20 27.51
CA ASN A 29 14.64 -0.80 27.46
C ASN A 29 13.80 -0.71 26.17
N SER A 30 13.79 -1.80 25.39
CA SER A 30 13.02 -1.91 24.15
C SER A 30 11.51 -1.71 24.33
N LYS A 31 10.91 -2.25 25.41
CA LYS A 31 9.48 -2.05 25.70
C LYS A 31 9.16 -0.59 26.04
N ARG A 32 10.09 0.10 26.69
CA ARG A 32 9.92 1.53 27.01
C ARG A 32 10.07 2.40 25.76
N ARG A 33 10.90 1.98 24.81
CA ARG A 33 11.04 2.65 23.50
C ARG A 33 9.74 2.64 22.72
N SER A 34 9.09 1.49 22.57
CA SER A 34 7.83 1.41 21.84
C SER A 34 6.70 2.23 22.47
N ILE A 35 6.64 2.30 23.80
CA ILE A 35 5.68 3.18 24.50
C ILE A 35 6.04 4.66 24.29
N ALA A 36 7.33 5.01 24.32
CA ALA A 36 7.79 6.38 24.10
C ALA A 36 7.47 6.89 22.69
N GLU A 37 7.54 6.03 21.66
CA GLU A 37 7.13 6.38 20.29
C GLU A 37 5.67 6.85 20.25
N LEU A 38 4.77 6.11 20.90
CA LEU A 38 3.35 6.44 20.96
C LEU A 38 3.08 7.70 21.79
N ALA A 39 3.69 7.78 22.98
CA ALA A 39 3.50 8.90 23.90
C ALA A 39 3.99 10.22 23.28
N PHE A 40 5.20 10.24 22.71
CA PHE A 40 5.77 11.44 22.09
C PHE A 40 5.04 11.83 20.82
N GLY A 41 4.52 10.87 20.05
CA GLY A 41 3.67 11.13 18.88
C GLY A 41 2.36 11.85 19.23
N LEU A 42 1.81 11.61 20.42
CA LEU A 42 0.64 12.29 20.97
C LEU A 42 0.97 13.57 21.76
N GLY A 43 2.26 13.94 21.86
CA GLY A 43 2.69 15.11 22.63
C GLY A 43 2.61 14.94 24.15
N MET A 44 2.60 13.70 24.66
CA MET A 44 2.52 13.40 26.10
C MET A 44 3.72 12.60 26.60
N THR A 45 3.82 12.45 27.93
CA THR A 45 4.87 11.67 28.56
C THR A 45 4.54 10.17 28.57
N VAL A 46 5.57 9.33 28.69
CA VAL A 46 5.41 7.86 28.83
C VAL A 46 4.48 7.50 30.00
N ARG A 47 4.55 8.25 31.10
CA ARG A 47 3.70 8.01 32.28
C ARG A 47 2.23 8.31 31.98
N GLN A 48 1.95 9.48 31.41
CA GLN A 48 0.59 9.85 30.99
C GLN A 48 0.00 8.84 30.01
N PHE A 49 0.81 8.33 29.08
CA PHE A 49 0.36 7.29 28.16
C PHE A 49 0.03 5.97 28.86
N GLN A 50 0.78 5.60 29.90
CA GLN A 50 0.50 4.39 30.69
C GLN A 50 -0.78 4.50 31.52
N ASP A 51 -1.14 5.71 31.92
CA ASP A 51 -2.38 5.99 32.65
C ASP A 51 -3.63 5.96 31.74
N LEU A 52 -3.45 5.94 30.41
CA LEU A 52 -4.56 5.78 29.47
C LEU A 52 -5.20 4.40 29.58
N SER A 53 -6.52 4.33 29.33
CA SER A 53 -7.23 3.06 29.18
C SER A 53 -6.61 2.21 28.08
N VAL A 54 -6.73 0.88 28.20
CA VAL A 54 -6.23 -0.06 27.18
C VAL A 54 -6.84 0.22 25.81
N SER A 55 -8.10 0.65 25.77
CA SER A 55 -8.78 1.07 24.53
C SER A 55 -8.06 2.25 23.86
N HIS A 56 -7.79 3.31 24.62
CA HIS A 56 -7.08 4.50 24.14
C HIS A 56 -5.64 4.16 23.70
N GLN A 57 -4.94 3.29 24.44
CA GLN A 57 -3.61 2.83 24.04
C GLN A 57 -3.65 2.05 22.71
N ASN A 58 -4.68 1.24 22.49
CA ASN A 58 -4.85 0.49 21.24
C ASN A 58 -5.20 1.41 20.07
N ALA A 59 -6.10 2.39 20.28
CA ALA A 59 -6.42 3.40 19.27
C ALA A 59 -5.18 4.20 18.86
N ALA A 60 -4.34 4.60 19.83
CA ALA A 60 -3.07 5.26 19.56
C ALA A 60 -2.10 4.39 18.75
N ARG A 61 -1.98 3.09 19.07
CA ARG A 61 -1.16 2.15 18.29
C ARG A 61 -1.65 2.02 16.86
N GLU A 62 -2.95 1.94 16.67
CA GLU A 62 -3.55 1.85 15.34
C GLU A 62 -3.29 3.11 14.52
N ALA A 63 -3.49 4.29 15.11
CA ALA A 63 -3.18 5.56 14.48
C ALA A 63 -1.69 5.65 14.11
N HIS A 64 -0.78 5.30 15.02
CA HIS A 64 0.65 5.26 14.73
C HIS A 64 0.97 4.31 13.57
N LYS A 65 0.39 3.11 13.55
CA LYS A 65 0.59 2.14 12.44
C LYS A 65 0.11 2.71 11.10
N ARG A 66 -1.03 3.38 11.07
CA ARG A 66 -1.56 4.02 9.86
C ARG A 66 -0.66 5.16 9.39
N LEU A 67 -0.23 6.02 10.32
CA LEU A 67 0.62 7.17 10.03
C LEU A 67 1.99 6.78 9.45
N TYR A 68 2.59 5.69 9.95
CA TYR A 68 3.88 5.17 9.48
C TYR A 68 3.74 4.09 8.40
N SER A 69 2.53 3.82 7.91
CA SER A 69 2.32 2.84 6.85
C SER A 69 2.87 3.36 5.51
N PRO A 70 3.37 2.49 4.61
CA PRO A 70 3.77 2.89 3.26
C PRO A 70 2.65 3.59 2.47
N GLU A 71 1.40 3.27 2.81
CA GLU A 71 0.19 3.86 2.23
C GLU A 71 0.02 5.34 2.61
N ALA A 72 0.44 5.75 3.80
CA ALA A 72 0.38 7.16 4.22
C ALA A 72 1.33 8.06 3.40
N PHE A 73 2.43 7.49 2.90
CA PHE A 73 3.45 8.18 2.09
C PHE A 73 3.24 8.03 0.59
N SER A 74 2.45 7.04 0.16
CA SER A 74 2.13 6.82 -1.25
C SER A 74 0.85 7.56 -1.62
N PRO A 75 0.73 8.10 -2.85
CA PRO A 75 -0.58 8.55 -3.33
C PRO A 75 -1.57 7.37 -3.29
N PRO A 76 -2.84 7.61 -2.94
CA PRO A 76 -3.85 6.55 -2.96
C PRO A 76 -3.84 5.91 -4.35
N LYS A 77 -3.75 4.58 -4.40
CA LYS A 77 -3.82 3.88 -5.68
C LYS A 77 -5.16 4.25 -6.31
N PRO A 78 -5.19 4.79 -7.55
CA PRO A 78 -6.46 5.10 -8.19
C PRO A 78 -7.31 3.83 -8.23
N GLU A 79 -8.59 3.93 -7.87
CA GLU A 79 -9.51 2.78 -7.87
C GLU A 79 -9.56 2.10 -9.25
N ASN A 80 -9.39 2.91 -10.31
CA ASN A 80 -9.33 2.48 -11.70
C ASN A 80 -7.91 2.43 -12.28
N ALA A 81 -6.88 2.34 -11.43
CA ALA A 81 -5.52 2.15 -11.92
C ALA A 81 -5.44 0.84 -12.70
N PRO A 82 -4.97 0.85 -13.96
CA PRO A 82 -4.81 -0.39 -14.72
C PRO A 82 -3.93 -1.35 -13.91
N MET A 83 -4.27 -2.63 -13.93
CA MET A 83 -3.46 -3.61 -13.22
C MET A 83 -2.04 -3.52 -13.77
N ARG A 84 -1.08 -3.47 -12.85
CA ARG A 84 0.32 -3.43 -13.21
C ARG A 84 0.61 -4.63 -14.09
N LEU A 85 1.07 -4.36 -15.31
CA LEU A 85 1.48 -5.41 -16.22
C LEU A 85 2.74 -6.09 -15.64
N PRO A 86 2.85 -7.43 -15.76
CA PRO A 86 3.98 -8.17 -15.22
C PRO A 86 5.31 -7.65 -15.79
N ARG A 87 6.36 -7.66 -14.98
CA ARG A 87 7.71 -7.40 -15.48
C ARG A 87 8.15 -8.53 -16.42
N PRO A 88 9.12 -8.28 -17.32
CA PRO A 88 9.78 -9.36 -18.05
C PRO A 88 10.20 -10.49 -17.11
N TYR A 89 9.87 -11.73 -17.47
CA TYR A 89 10.16 -12.95 -16.71
C TYR A 89 9.47 -13.08 -15.33
N GLU A 90 8.55 -12.18 -14.98
CA GLU A 90 7.76 -12.31 -13.75
C GLU A 90 6.75 -13.46 -13.87
N ARG A 91 6.78 -14.40 -12.92
CA ARG A 91 5.81 -15.49 -12.87
C ARG A 91 4.47 -14.97 -12.38
N VAL A 92 3.50 -14.90 -13.29
CA VAL A 92 2.12 -14.53 -12.97
C VAL A 92 1.38 -15.76 -12.40
N PRO A 93 0.69 -15.66 -11.26
CA PRO A 93 -0.19 -16.71 -10.76
C PRO A 93 -1.47 -16.79 -11.60
N GLU A 94 -2.06 -17.98 -11.72
CA GLU A 94 -3.17 -18.26 -12.66
C GLU A 94 -4.40 -17.39 -12.44
N ASN A 95 -4.76 -17.14 -11.17
CA ASN A 95 -5.85 -16.23 -10.79
C ASN A 95 -5.67 -14.79 -11.34
N LYS A 96 -4.43 -14.32 -11.47
CA LYS A 96 -4.14 -12.99 -12.05
C LYS A 96 -4.12 -13.00 -13.58
N MET A 97 -3.88 -14.15 -14.22
CA MET A 97 -3.80 -14.22 -15.69
C MET A 97 -5.13 -13.88 -16.34
N ALA A 98 -6.25 -14.36 -15.80
CA ALA A 98 -7.59 -14.09 -16.34
C ALA A 98 -7.95 -12.59 -16.20
N ALA A 99 -7.66 -11.97 -15.05
CA ALA A 99 -7.90 -10.55 -14.85
C ALA A 99 -7.07 -9.68 -15.81
N LEU A 100 -5.77 -9.95 -15.93
CA LEU A 100 -4.89 -9.26 -16.88
C LEU A 100 -5.33 -9.45 -18.33
N GLY A 101 -5.77 -10.66 -18.70
CA GLY A 101 -6.28 -10.94 -20.04
C GLY A 101 -7.56 -10.16 -20.37
N ALA A 102 -8.44 -9.95 -19.39
CA ALA A 102 -9.64 -9.13 -19.55
C ALA A 102 -9.29 -7.65 -19.79
N GLU A 103 -8.31 -7.10 -19.05
CA GLU A 103 -7.80 -5.74 -19.29
C GLU A 103 -7.16 -5.60 -20.69
N LEU A 104 -6.35 -6.57 -21.10
CA LEU A 104 -5.74 -6.59 -22.44
C LEU A 104 -6.80 -6.63 -23.55
N LEU A 105 -7.91 -7.35 -23.35
CA LEU A 105 -9.05 -7.33 -24.28
C LEU A 105 -9.73 -5.98 -24.34
N GLN A 106 -9.88 -5.28 -23.20
CA GLN A 106 -10.44 -3.92 -23.19
C GLN A 106 -9.53 -2.92 -23.90
N VAL A 107 -8.21 -2.98 -23.66
CA VAL A 107 -7.24 -2.15 -24.37
C VAL A 107 -7.26 -2.44 -25.88
N LYS A 108 -7.30 -3.72 -26.27
CA LYS A 108 -7.39 -4.13 -27.67
C LYS A 108 -8.61 -3.55 -28.38
N ARG A 109 -9.75 -3.43 -27.69
CA ARG A 109 -10.98 -2.83 -28.25
C ARG A 109 -10.88 -1.31 -28.45
N LYS A 110 -10.07 -0.63 -27.63
CA LYS A 110 -9.87 0.82 -27.70
C LYS A 110 -8.82 1.22 -28.76
N LEU A 111 -7.97 0.30 -29.17
CA LEU A 111 -6.90 0.57 -30.13
C LEU A 111 -7.36 0.34 -31.58
N PRO A 112 -6.85 1.11 -32.54
CA PRO A 112 -7.05 0.83 -33.96
C PRO A 112 -6.51 -0.55 -34.35
N HIS A 113 -7.03 -1.09 -35.45
CA HIS A 113 -6.56 -2.37 -35.99
C HIS A 113 -5.03 -2.34 -36.22
N GLY A 114 -4.36 -3.46 -35.97
CA GLY A 114 -2.90 -3.58 -36.10
C GLY A 114 -2.05 -2.99 -34.96
N HIS A 115 -2.58 -2.04 -34.17
CA HIS A 115 -1.79 -1.30 -33.17
C HIS A 115 -1.60 -2.05 -31.84
N PHE A 116 -2.38 -3.10 -31.60
CA PHE A 116 -2.32 -3.83 -30.34
C PHE A 116 -0.97 -4.50 -30.09
N ARG A 117 -0.34 -5.07 -31.13
CA ARG A 117 0.95 -5.75 -30.97
C ARG A 117 2.05 -4.77 -30.56
N LEU A 118 2.15 -3.64 -31.28
CA LEU A 118 3.10 -2.57 -30.97
C LEU A 118 2.90 -2.04 -29.55
N TRP A 119 1.62 -1.81 -29.17
CA TRP A 119 1.27 -1.37 -27.83
C TRP A 119 1.72 -2.35 -26.73
N VAL A 120 1.58 -3.66 -26.96
CA VAL A 120 2.05 -4.68 -26.01
C VAL A 120 3.58 -4.61 -25.89
N GLU A 121 4.30 -4.66 -27.00
CA GLU A 121 5.76 -4.70 -26.98
C GLU A 121 6.38 -3.42 -26.38
N GLU A 122 5.80 -2.24 -26.62
CA GLU A 122 6.33 -0.96 -26.12
C GLU A 122 5.85 -0.58 -24.72
N LYS A 123 4.56 -0.79 -24.40
CA LYS A 123 3.96 -0.22 -23.18
C LYS A 123 3.69 -1.24 -22.08
N SER A 124 3.62 -2.52 -22.40
CA SER A 124 3.21 -3.55 -21.43
C SER A 124 4.37 -4.25 -20.73
N GLY A 125 5.56 -4.26 -21.34
CA GLY A 125 6.73 -4.98 -20.81
C GLY A 125 6.60 -6.51 -20.82
N ILE A 126 5.53 -7.05 -21.42
CA ILE A 126 5.33 -8.49 -21.66
C ILE A 126 5.43 -8.82 -23.15
N SER A 127 5.77 -10.07 -23.47
CA SER A 127 5.80 -10.50 -24.87
C SER A 127 4.38 -10.61 -25.44
N TYR A 128 4.26 -10.48 -26.76
CA TYR A 128 2.99 -10.69 -27.45
C TYR A 128 2.41 -12.10 -27.20
N SER A 129 3.26 -13.13 -27.11
CA SER A 129 2.83 -14.50 -26.79
C SER A 129 2.27 -14.63 -25.37
N GLN A 130 2.86 -13.94 -24.39
CA GLN A 130 2.32 -13.88 -23.03
C GLN A 130 0.95 -13.17 -23.00
N ALA A 131 0.82 -12.04 -23.71
CA ALA A 131 -0.45 -11.33 -23.83
C ALA A 131 -1.55 -12.22 -24.43
N GLN A 132 -1.25 -12.96 -25.51
CA GLN A 132 -2.19 -13.91 -26.10
C GLN A 132 -2.62 -15.00 -25.11
N ARG A 133 -1.68 -15.55 -24.33
CA ARG A 133 -1.97 -16.57 -23.33
C ARG A 133 -2.93 -16.03 -22.26
N PHE A 134 -2.68 -14.83 -21.72
CA PHE A 134 -3.56 -14.21 -20.72
C PHE A 134 -4.95 -13.94 -21.29
N MET A 135 -5.04 -13.38 -22.51
CA MET A 135 -6.32 -13.13 -23.17
C MET A 135 -7.11 -14.43 -23.42
N ARG A 136 -6.43 -15.56 -23.66
CA ARG A 136 -7.07 -16.87 -23.80
C ARG A 136 -7.69 -17.33 -22.48
N MET A 137 -6.91 -17.29 -21.39
CA MET A 137 -7.40 -17.62 -20.05
C MET A 137 -8.61 -16.75 -19.65
N ALA A 138 -8.59 -15.46 -19.99
CA ALA A 138 -9.70 -14.55 -19.73
C ALA A 138 -10.98 -14.91 -20.50
N LYS A 139 -10.85 -15.41 -21.74
CA LYS A 139 -11.99 -15.89 -22.52
C LYS A 139 -12.54 -17.19 -21.95
N GLU A 140 -11.67 -18.12 -21.57
CA GLU A 140 -12.04 -19.39 -20.95
C GLU A 140 -12.75 -19.16 -19.62
N ALA A 141 -12.23 -18.28 -18.76
CA ALA A 141 -12.85 -17.91 -17.48
C ALA A 141 -14.18 -17.14 -17.61
N LYS A 142 -14.47 -16.53 -18.77
CA LYS A 142 -15.77 -15.90 -19.05
C LYS A 142 -16.79 -16.89 -19.61
N ALA A 143 -16.32 -18.01 -20.17
CA ALA A 143 -17.16 -19.05 -20.76
C ALA A 143 -17.53 -20.16 -19.76
N ALA A 144 -16.75 -20.32 -18.68
CA ALA A 144 -17.06 -21.14 -17.52
C ALA A 144 -18.03 -20.41 -16.58
#